data_AF-A0A1A6GP07-F1
#
_entry.id   AF-A0A1A6GP07-F1
#
_cell.length_a   1.000
_cell.length_b   1.000
_cell.length_c   1.000
_cell.angle_alpha   90.00
_cell.angle_beta   90.00
_cell.angle_gamma   90.00
#
_symmetry.space_group_name_H-M   'P 1'
#
loop_
_entity.id
_entity.type
_entity.pdbx_description
1 polymer ?
#
loop_
_entity_poly.entity_id
_entity_poly.type
_entity_poly.pdbx_seq_one_letter_code
_entity_poly.pdbx_strand_id
1 'polypeptide(L)'
;MLWGVLFFTTMGHHDNFGIMEGLMTMIHAITATKKTVDGPSGKLWCYPEHHPCIHWCCQGCVKVIPELSGKLTGLAFCVPTRNVSTVALTCRLEKAAKYDDIKKVVKQALEGPLKGILGYDEDQVVS
;
A
#
# COMPACT_ATOMS: atom_id res chain seq x y z
N MET A 1 0.59 -10.28 5.11
CA MET A 1 -0.66 -10.13 4.33
C MET A 1 -0.73 -8.80 3.57
N LEU A 2 -0.47 -7.65 4.20
CA LEU A 2 -0.57 -6.32 3.56
C LEU A 2 0.30 -6.10 2.30
N TRP A 3 1.46 -6.76 2.21
CA TRP A 3 2.34 -6.67 1.04
C TRP A 3 1.71 -7.27 -0.22
N GLY A 4 0.88 -8.30 -0.08
CA GLY A 4 0.18 -8.93 -1.20
C GLY A 4 -0.85 -7.98 -1.81
N VAL A 5 -1.67 -7.33 -0.97
CA VAL A 5 -2.73 -6.41 -1.43
C VAL A 5 -2.16 -5.22 -2.21
N LEU A 6 -1.04 -4.66 -1.77
CA LEU A 6 -0.35 -3.60 -2.50
C LEU A 6 0.16 -4.09 -3.87
N PHE A 7 0.79 -5.26 -3.90
CA PHE A 7 1.31 -5.84 -5.14
C PHE A 7 0.19 -6.04 -6.17
N PHE A 8 -0.93 -6.62 -5.77
CA PHE A 8 -2.03 -6.90 -6.68
C PHE A 8 -2.78 -5.65 -7.15
N THR A 9 -2.91 -4.63 -6.30
CA THR A 9 -3.49 -3.35 -6.71
C THR A 9 -2.57 -2.60 -7.67
N THR A 10 -1.29 -2.47 -7.37
CA THR A 10 -0.32 -1.78 -8.26
C THR A 10 -0.18 -2.47 -9.61
N MET A 11 -0.14 -3.81 -9.64
CA MET A 11 -0.11 -4.59 -10.88
C MET A 11 -1.36 -4.35 -11.72
N GLY A 12 -2.56 -4.46 -11.13
CA GLY A 12 -3.82 -4.25 -11.85
C GLY A 12 -3.97 -2.84 -12.43
N HIS A 13 -3.44 -1.81 -11.75
CA HIS A 13 -3.42 -0.44 -12.29
C HIS A 13 -2.37 -0.27 -13.40
N HIS A 14 -1.19 -0.88 -13.25
CA HIS A 14 -0.11 -0.79 -14.23
C HIS A 14 -0.50 -1.46 -15.55
N ASP A 15 -1.03 -2.67 -15.50
CA ASP A 15 -1.38 -3.46 -16.70
C ASP A 15 -2.47 -2.78 -17.56
N ASN A 16 -3.39 -2.05 -16.92
CA ASN A 16 -4.50 -1.41 -17.62
C ASN A 16 -4.21 0.04 -18.04
N PHE A 17 -3.62 0.83 -17.14
CA PHE A 17 -3.52 2.29 -17.31
C PHE A 17 -2.10 2.81 -17.49
N GLY A 18 -1.08 2.01 -17.15
CA GLY A 18 0.32 2.43 -17.10
C GLY A 18 0.56 3.41 -15.95
N ILE A 19 1.53 3.11 -15.08
CA ILE A 19 1.90 4.00 -13.97
C ILE A 19 3.19 4.73 -14.36
N MET A 20 3.14 6.07 -14.41
CA MET A 20 4.31 6.92 -14.64
C MET A 20 5.14 7.07 -13.36
N GLU A 21 4.48 7.50 -12.30
CA GLU A 21 5.05 7.73 -10.99
C GLU A 21 3.97 7.55 -9.93
N GLY A 22 4.35 7.07 -8.75
CA GLY A 22 3.42 6.91 -7.64
C GLY A 22 4.08 7.02 -6.28
N LEU A 23 3.37 7.68 -5.38
CA LEU A 23 3.71 7.79 -3.97
C LEU A 23 2.74 6.95 -3.16
N MET A 24 3.26 6.03 -2.36
CA MET A 24 2.48 5.23 -1.42
C MET A 24 2.67 5.76 0.00
N THR A 25 1.57 5.91 0.72
CA THR A 25 1.57 6.16 2.16
C THR A 25 0.85 5.02 2.87
N MET A 26 1.53 4.36 3.80
CA MET A 26 0.93 3.30 4.62
C MET A 26 0.64 3.80 6.03
N ILE A 27 -0.59 3.62 6.49
CA ILE A 27 -0.96 3.80 7.89
C ILE A 27 -0.94 2.40 8.53
N HIS A 28 0.12 2.10 9.27
CA HIS A 28 0.42 0.78 9.78
C HIS A 28 0.11 0.69 11.29
N ALA A 29 -0.64 -0.34 11.70
CA ALA A 29 -0.87 -0.66 13.11
C ALA A 29 0.44 -0.98 13.83
N ILE A 30 0.55 -0.66 15.11
CA ILE A 30 1.74 -1.04 15.87
C ILE A 30 1.91 -2.58 15.89
N THR A 31 3.13 -3.04 15.69
CA THR A 31 3.48 -4.47 15.73
C THR A 31 4.32 -4.78 16.96
N ALA A 32 4.52 -6.07 17.26
CA ALA A 32 5.22 -6.55 18.46
C ALA A 32 6.67 -6.05 18.61
N THR A 33 7.27 -5.48 17.56
CA THR A 33 8.60 -4.86 17.61
C THR A 33 8.58 -3.43 18.18
N LYS A 34 7.41 -2.81 18.30
CA LYS A 34 7.21 -1.51 18.95
C LYS A 34 7.11 -1.70 20.46
N LYS A 35 7.85 -0.88 21.20
CA LYS A 35 7.89 -0.94 22.66
C LYS A 35 6.70 -0.18 23.25
N THR A 36 6.17 -0.68 24.36
CA THR A 36 5.07 -0.05 25.12
C THR A 36 5.50 1.27 25.75
N VAL A 37 6.78 1.36 26.11
CA VAL A 37 7.42 2.54 26.70
C VAL A 37 8.77 2.75 26.01
N ASP A 38 9.32 3.95 26.12
CA ASP A 38 10.59 4.28 25.53
C ASP A 38 11.69 3.30 25.95
N GLY A 39 12.47 2.85 24.97
CA GLY A 39 13.57 1.94 25.24
C GLY A 39 14.48 1.73 24.03
N PRO A 40 15.68 1.21 24.25
CA PRO A 40 16.72 1.14 23.22
C PRO A 40 16.30 0.26 22.03
N SER A 41 16.25 0.84 20.84
CA SER A 41 15.92 0.14 19.60
C SER A 41 17.04 0.37 18.60
N GLY A 42 17.63 -0.71 18.10
CA GLY A 42 18.76 -0.65 17.16
C GLY A 42 18.39 -0.15 15.75
N LYS A 43 17.11 0.03 15.44
CA LYS A 43 16.62 0.43 14.10
C LYS A 43 15.70 1.67 14.10
N LEU A 44 15.14 2.05 15.25
CA LEU A 44 14.27 3.23 15.39
C LEU A 44 14.54 3.93 16.73
N TRP A 45 15.28 5.02 16.66
CA TRP A 45 15.64 5.97 17.72
C TRP A 45 14.53 6.90 18.24
N CYS A 46 13.37 7.00 17.58
CA CYS A 46 12.32 7.97 17.93
C CYS A 46 10.99 7.30 18.32
N TYR A 47 10.22 8.02 19.16
CA TYR A 47 8.95 7.67 19.81
C TYR A 47 7.97 6.83 18.94
N PRO A 48 7.19 5.92 19.54
CA PRO A 48 6.25 5.05 18.82
C PRO A 48 5.03 5.77 18.22
N GLU A 49 4.72 6.98 18.65
CA GLU A 49 3.54 7.72 18.19
C GLU A 49 3.92 8.66 17.02
N HIS A 50 3.36 8.37 15.84
CA HIS A 50 3.41 9.24 14.64
C HIS A 50 4.79 9.43 14.01
N HIS A 51 5.65 8.41 14.03
CA HIS A 51 6.95 8.50 13.35
C HIS A 51 6.89 8.07 11.87
N PRO A 52 7.38 8.90 10.93
CA PRO A 52 7.60 8.49 9.55
C PRO A 52 8.69 7.41 9.50
N CYS A 53 8.35 6.25 8.96
CA CYS A 53 9.29 5.16 8.73
C CYS A 53 9.47 4.98 7.22
N ILE A 54 10.71 4.80 6.78
CA ILE A 54 10.99 4.41 5.39
C ILE A 54 10.41 3.01 5.18
N HIS A 55 9.50 2.89 4.21
CA HIS A 55 8.74 1.67 3.99
C HIS A 55 9.32 0.85 2.84
N TRP A 56 9.84 -0.33 3.17
CA TRP A 56 10.49 -1.24 2.21
C TRP A 56 9.51 -1.94 1.26
N CYS A 57 8.18 -1.79 1.43
CA CYS A 57 7.21 -2.45 0.57
C CYS A 57 7.20 -1.91 -0.85
N CYS A 58 7.45 -0.61 -1.05
CA CYS A 58 7.58 -0.05 -2.41
C CYS A 58 8.79 -0.67 -3.13
N GLN A 59 9.89 -0.87 -2.42
CA GLN A 59 11.07 -1.56 -2.98
C GLN A 59 10.80 -3.05 -3.25
N GLY A 60 9.94 -3.68 -2.46
CA GLY A 60 9.44 -5.03 -2.71
C GLY A 60 8.63 -5.13 -4.00
N CYS A 61 7.70 -4.20 -4.23
CA CYS A 61 6.93 -4.14 -5.48
C CYS A 61 7.82 -3.97 -6.70
N VAL A 62 8.86 -3.14 -6.61
CA VAL A 62 9.87 -2.96 -7.68
C VAL A 62 10.61 -4.27 -8.00
N LYS A 63 10.89 -5.11 -7.01
CA LYS A 63 11.55 -6.40 -7.25
C LYS A 63 10.67 -7.41 -7.99
N VAL A 64 9.36 -7.34 -7.80
CA VAL A 64 8.42 -8.28 -8.44
C VAL A 64 7.91 -7.74 -9.78
N ILE A 65 7.81 -6.41 -9.93
CA ILE A 65 7.45 -5.72 -11.17
C ILE A 65 8.60 -4.77 -11.54
N PRO A 66 9.61 -5.24 -12.29
CA PRO A 66 10.79 -4.44 -12.61
C PRO A 66 10.47 -3.18 -13.42
N GLU A 67 9.35 -3.15 -14.15
CA GLU A 67 8.88 -1.99 -14.92
C GLU A 67 8.47 -0.79 -14.05
N LEU A 68 8.21 -1.04 -12.76
CA LEU A 68 7.90 -0.01 -11.76
C LEU A 68 9.15 0.49 -11.02
N SER A 69 10.34 0.01 -11.40
CA SER A 69 11.62 0.44 -10.80
C SER A 69 11.85 1.93 -10.99
N GLY A 70 12.10 2.64 -9.89
CA GLY A 70 12.27 4.10 -9.87
C GLY A 70 10.97 4.90 -10.01
N LYS A 71 9.84 4.26 -10.29
CA LYS A 71 8.53 4.91 -10.44
C LYS A 71 7.71 4.93 -9.15
N LEU A 72 7.90 3.94 -8.27
CA LEU A 72 7.18 3.83 -7.00
C LEU A 72 8.10 4.11 -5.80
N THR A 73 7.69 5.05 -4.96
CA THR A 73 8.31 5.29 -3.65
C THR A 73 7.22 5.48 -2.59
N GLY A 74 7.60 5.44 -1.31
CA GLY A 74 6.60 5.57 -0.26
C GLY A 74 7.13 5.68 1.17
N LEU A 75 6.21 6.07 2.04
CA LEU A 75 6.42 6.34 3.46
C LEU A 75 5.39 5.56 4.27
N ALA A 76 5.70 5.24 5.52
CA ALA A 76 4.74 4.63 6.44
C ALA A 76 4.66 5.41 7.75
N PHE A 77 3.45 5.55 8.27
CA PHE A 77 3.16 6.08 9.59
C PHE A 77 2.70 4.94 10.49
N CYS A 78 3.27 4.85 11.70
CA CYS A 78 2.78 3.93 12.72
C CYS A 78 1.70 4.62 13.55
N VAL A 79 0.50 4.03 13.63
CA VAL A 79 -0.63 4.52 14.44
C VAL A 79 -0.94 3.54 15.57
N PRO A 80 -1.45 4.02 16.73
CA PRO A 80 -1.73 3.19 17.90
C PRO A 80 -3.01 2.36 17.75
N THR A 81 -3.16 1.64 16.64
CA THR A 81 -4.22 0.64 16.42
C THR A 81 -3.66 -0.77 16.62
N ARG A 82 -4.47 -1.68 17.17
CA ARG A 82 -4.04 -3.05 17.51
C ARG A 82 -3.81 -3.93 16.28
N ASN A 83 -4.60 -3.71 15.24
CA ASN A 83 -4.56 -4.49 14.01
C ASN A 83 -5.19 -3.66 12.88
N VAL A 84 -5.09 -4.15 11.65
CA VAL A 84 -5.54 -3.51 10.41
C VAL A 84 -4.67 -2.31 10.03
N SER A 85 -4.39 -2.17 8.74
CA SER A 85 -3.55 -1.11 8.22
C SER A 85 -4.07 -0.72 6.85
N THR A 86 -3.95 0.56 6.53
CA THR A 86 -4.52 1.14 5.32
C THR A 86 -3.40 1.62 4.42
N VAL A 87 -3.58 1.40 3.12
CA VAL A 87 -2.65 1.85 2.09
C VAL A 87 -3.32 2.92 1.27
N ALA A 88 -2.71 4.10 1.21
CA ALA A 88 -3.04 5.15 0.27
C ALA A 88 -2.02 5.14 -0.87
N LEU A 89 -2.48 4.91 -2.10
CA LEU A 89 -1.66 4.96 -3.31
C LEU A 89 -2.09 6.15 -4.16
N THR A 90 -1.19 7.12 -4.30
CA THR A 90 -1.36 8.24 -5.23
C THR A 90 -0.46 7.98 -6.43
N CYS A 91 -1.03 7.84 -7.63
CA CYS A 91 -0.25 7.59 -8.84
C CYS A 91 -0.69 8.50 -9.98
N ARG A 92 0.26 8.84 -10.86
CA ARG A 92 -0.01 9.44 -12.16
C ARG A 92 -0.06 8.32 -13.19
N LEU A 93 -1.18 8.27 -13.92
CA LEU A 93 -1.41 7.29 -14.97
C LEU A 93 -0.93 7.84 -16.31
N GLU A 94 -0.41 6.96 -17.17
CA GLU A 94 -0.07 7.28 -18.57
C GLU A 94 -1.35 7.50 -19.38
N LYS A 95 -2.34 6.63 -19.18
CA LYS A 95 -3.65 6.73 -19.81
C LYS A 95 -4.62 7.43 -18.86
N ALA A 96 -5.26 8.49 -19.34
CA ALA A 96 -6.33 9.15 -18.60
C ALA A 96 -7.48 8.15 -18.36
N ALA A 97 -7.83 7.95 -17.09
CA ALA A 97 -8.89 7.05 -16.67
C ALA A 97 -9.90 7.82 -15.82
N LYS A 98 -11.19 7.57 -16.03
CA LYS A 98 -12.22 8.05 -15.10
C LYS A 98 -12.29 7.12 -13.90
N TYR A 99 -12.74 7.65 -12.78
CA TYR A 99 -12.88 6.89 -11.54
C TYR A 99 -13.77 5.65 -11.70
N ASP A 100 -14.85 5.77 -12.49
CA ASP A 100 -15.74 4.65 -12.78
C ASP A 100 -15.06 3.53 -13.59
N ASP A 101 -14.11 3.87 -14.46
CA ASP A 101 -13.35 2.89 -15.25
C ASP A 101 -12.35 2.16 -14.36
N ILE A 102 -11.73 2.86 -13.41
CA ILE A 102 -10.86 2.25 -12.39
C ILE A 102 -11.67 1.27 -11.53
N LYS A 103 -12.86 1.66 -11.05
CA LYS A 103 -13.75 0.78 -10.30
C LYS A 103 -14.08 -0.50 -11.07
N LYS A 104 -14.40 -0.38 -12.37
CA LYS A 104 -14.72 -1.55 -13.22
C LYS A 104 -13.54 -2.49 -13.37
N VAL A 105 -12.34 -1.97 -13.62
CA VAL A 105 -11.11 -2.78 -13.74
C VAL A 105 -10.83 -3.52 -12.44
N VAL A 106 -10.98 -2.85 -11.30
CA VAL A 106 -10.82 -3.49 -9.99
C VAL A 106 -11.86 -4.59 -9.80
N LYS A 107 -13.14 -4.35 -10.11
CA LYS A 107 -14.19 -5.37 -10.05
C LYS A 107 -13.91 -6.57 -10.96
N GLN A 108 -13.45 -6.34 -12.19
CA GLN A 108 -13.07 -7.40 -13.11
C GLN A 108 -11.89 -8.24 -12.58
N ALA A 109 -10.90 -7.60 -11.94
CA ALA A 109 -9.76 -8.30 -11.38
C ALA A 109 -10.16 -9.23 -10.21
N LEU A 110 -11.19 -8.87 -9.45
CA LEU A 110 -11.77 -9.70 -8.37
C LEU A 110 -12.48 -10.95 -8.89
N GLU A 111 -13.09 -10.86 -10.07
CA GLU A 111 -13.77 -12.01 -10.69
C GLU A 111 -12.77 -12.97 -11.36
N GLY A 112 -11.57 -12.47 -11.69
CA GLY A 112 -10.51 -13.22 -12.35
C GLY A 112 -9.35 -13.61 -11.42
N PRO A 113 -8.10 -13.20 -11.73
CA PRO A 113 -6.90 -13.75 -11.10
C PRO A 113 -6.71 -13.36 -9.63
N LEU A 114 -7.43 -12.35 -9.14
CA LEU A 114 -7.31 -11.86 -7.76
C LEU A 114 -8.46 -12.34 -6.85
N LYS A 115 -9.28 -13.28 -7.32
CA LYS A 115 -10.41 -13.81 -6.57
C LYS A 115 -9.95 -14.43 -5.24
N GLY A 116 -10.48 -13.92 -4.13
CA GLY A 116 -10.14 -14.35 -2.78
C GLY A 116 -8.86 -13.74 -2.20
N ILE A 117 -8.16 -12.90 -2.97
CA ILE A 117 -6.96 -12.18 -2.53
C ILE A 117 -7.24 -10.68 -2.39
N LEU A 118 -7.96 -10.11 -3.35
CA LEU A 118 -8.43 -8.73 -3.33
C LEU A 118 -9.92 -8.72 -2.96
N GLY A 119 -10.35 -7.71 -2.21
CA GLY A 119 -11.76 -7.41 -1.92
C GLY A 119 -12.10 -6.00 -2.38
N TYR A 120 -13.37 -5.76 -2.70
CA TYR A 120 -13.88 -4.44 -3.06
C TYR A 120 -15.20 -4.21 -2.34
N ASP A 121 -15.32 -3.03 -1.75
CA ASP A 121 -16.45 -2.63 -0.93
C ASP A 121 -16.70 -1.13 -1.16
N GLU A 122 -17.98 -0.72 -1.19
CA GLU A 122 -18.39 0.69 -1.35
C GLU A 122 -19.04 1.26 -0.07
N ASP A 123 -19.11 0.47 1.01
CA ASP A 123 -19.67 0.88 2.29
C ASP A 123 -18.69 1.74 3.09
N GLN A 124 -19.21 2.46 4.09
CA GLN A 124 -18.40 3.26 5.02
C GLN A 124 -17.72 2.36 6.05
N VAL A 125 -16.61 1.73 5.66
CA VAL A 125 -15.82 0.85 6.52
C VAL A 125 -14.81 1.63 7.38
N VAL A 126 -14.58 1.12 8.59
CA VAL A 126 -13.57 1.64 9.54
C VAL A 126 -12.64 0.51 10.00
N SER A 127 -11.42 0.89 10.39
CA SER A 127 -10.33 -0.03 10.80
C SER A 127 -10.48 -0.57 12.21
#